data_AF-A0A924VPK3-F1
#
_entry.id   AF-A0A924VPK3-F1
#
_cell.length_a   1.000
_cell.length_b   1.000
_cell.length_c   1.000
_cell.angle_alpha   90.00
_cell.angle_beta   90.00
_cell.angle_gamma   90.00
#
_symmetry.space_group_name_H-M   'P 1'
#
loop_
_entity.id
_entity.type
_entity.pdbx_description
1 polymer ?
#
loop_
_entity_poly.entity_id
_entity_poly.type
_entity_poly.pdbx_seq_one_letter_code
_entity_poly.pdbx_strand_id
1 'polypeptide(L)'
;MALVEHDLSPQQWALLQTLWGGCAYCGATERPLQRDCVQPISRGGRYTIDNIVPACGPCNASKSNDEATSWMRRKKLAERASLTRFVEVRPALAEASGEDAEPSTSAFSGLPATSN
;
A
#
# COMPACT_ATOMS: atom_id res chain seq x y z
N MET A 1 20.65 17.20 -0.89
CA MET A 1 19.39 16.66 -1.45
C MET A 1 19.53 15.16 -1.44
N ALA A 2 18.81 14.47 -0.54
CA ALA A 2 18.87 13.01 -0.47
C ALA A 2 18.32 12.43 -1.79
N LEU A 3 19.08 11.52 -2.40
CA LEU A 3 18.64 10.78 -3.57
C LEU A 3 17.32 10.10 -3.19
N VAL A 4 16.25 10.38 -3.94
CA VAL A 4 15.01 9.63 -3.81
C VAL A 4 15.34 8.25 -4.33
N GLU A 5 15.63 7.33 -3.42
CA GLU A 5 15.87 5.94 -3.79
C GLU A 5 14.57 5.40 -4.41
N HIS A 6 14.66 5.11 -5.71
CA HIS A 6 13.56 4.64 -6.54
C HIS A 6 13.72 3.12 -6.70
N ASP A 7 13.67 2.39 -5.60
CA ASP A 7 14.06 0.97 -5.52
C ASP A 7 12.94 -0.01 -5.90
N LEU A 8 11.99 0.39 -6.75
CA LEU A 8 10.98 -0.55 -7.23
C LEU A 8 11.48 -1.27 -8.48
N SER A 9 12.00 -2.48 -8.32
CA SER A 9 12.41 -3.33 -9.44
C SER A 9 11.21 -3.75 -10.31
N PRO A 10 11.41 -4.05 -11.60
CA PRO A 10 10.38 -4.62 -12.47
C PRO A 10 9.75 -5.90 -11.92
N GLN A 11 10.54 -6.72 -11.22
CA GLN A 11 10.13 -7.98 -10.61
C GLN A 11 9.18 -7.75 -9.44
N GLN A 12 9.52 -6.83 -8.52
CA GLN A 12 8.66 -6.42 -7.42
C GLN A 12 7.34 -5.82 -7.94
N TRP A 13 7.40 -5.05 -9.03
CA TRP A 13 6.22 -4.51 -9.69
C TRP A 13 5.33 -5.60 -10.31
N ALA A 14 5.91 -6.62 -10.93
CA ALA A 14 5.15 -7.76 -11.43
C ALA A 14 4.46 -8.52 -10.28
N LEU A 15 5.19 -8.77 -9.19
CA LEU A 15 4.64 -9.41 -8.00
C LEU A 15 3.47 -8.61 -7.38
N LEU A 16 3.62 -7.29 -7.26
CA LEU A 16 2.55 -6.39 -6.81
C LEU A 16 1.28 -6.57 -7.64
N GLN A 17 1.41 -6.57 -8.97
CA GLN A 17 0.25 -6.76 -9.86
C GLN A 17 -0.41 -8.13 -9.64
N THR A 18 0.38 -9.19 -9.43
CA THR A 18 -0.15 -10.54 -9.16
C THR A 18 -0.82 -10.64 -7.79
N LEU A 19 -0.22 -10.10 -6.73
CA LEU A 19 -0.76 -10.14 -5.37
C LEU A 19 -2.06 -9.35 -5.23
N TRP A 20 -2.16 -8.22 -5.92
CA TRP A 20 -3.37 -7.41 -5.93
C TRP A 20 -4.42 -7.95 -6.90
N GLY A 21 -3.99 -8.55 -8.01
CA GLY A 21 -4.88 -9.10 -9.03
C GLY A 21 -5.72 -8.04 -9.77
N GLY A 22 -5.45 -6.75 -9.58
CA GLY A 22 -6.23 -5.64 -10.12
C GLY A 22 -5.91 -4.30 -9.47
N CYS A 23 -6.71 -3.29 -9.75
CA CYS A 23 -6.59 -1.96 -9.13
C CYS A 23 -6.86 -2.02 -7.62
N ALA A 24 -5.95 -1.50 -6.82
CA ALA A 24 -6.04 -1.45 -5.36
C ALA A 24 -7.27 -0.71 -4.81
N TYR A 25 -7.87 0.16 -5.62
CA TYR A 25 -8.98 1.01 -5.23
C TYR A 25 -10.32 0.51 -5.75
N CYS A 26 -10.43 0.29 -7.06
CA CYS A 26 -11.69 -0.10 -7.70
C CYS A 26 -11.79 -1.57 -8.06
N GLY A 27 -10.71 -2.35 -7.89
CA GLY A 27 -10.66 -3.77 -8.24
C GLY A 27 -10.61 -4.07 -9.74
N ALA A 28 -10.65 -3.07 -10.62
CA ALA A 28 -10.65 -3.30 -12.07
C ALA A 28 -9.36 -3.99 -12.53
N THR A 29 -9.50 -5.06 -13.31
CA THR A 29 -8.40 -5.90 -13.84
C THR A 29 -8.17 -5.67 -15.34
N GLU A 30 -9.17 -5.17 -16.05
CA GLU A 30 -9.15 -4.97 -17.51
C GLU A 30 -8.41 -3.70 -17.95
N ARG A 31 -7.74 -3.00 -17.02
CA ARG A 31 -7.11 -1.70 -17.29
C ARG A 31 -5.63 -1.75 -17.00
N PRO A 32 -4.80 -1.01 -17.76
CA PRO A 32 -3.38 -0.87 -17.44
C PRO A 32 -3.22 -0.27 -16.04
N LEU A 33 -2.43 -0.95 -15.22
CA LEU A 33 -2.12 -0.57 -13.85
C LEU A 33 -0.89 0.34 -13.83
N GLN A 34 -0.95 1.37 -13.01
CA GLN A 34 0.11 2.34 -12.76
C GLN A 34 0.55 2.24 -11.31
N ARG A 35 1.78 2.69 -11.04
CA ARG A 35 2.33 2.78 -9.69
C ARG A 35 1.77 4.03 -9.02
N ASP A 36 0.95 3.86 -8.00
CA ASP A 36 0.45 4.96 -7.18
C ASP A 36 0.99 4.85 -5.76
N CYS A 37 1.34 5.99 -5.17
CA CYS A 37 1.81 6.05 -3.79
C CYS A 37 0.61 6.24 -2.85
N VAL A 38 0.39 5.31 -1.92
CA VAL A 38 -0.71 5.38 -0.93
C VAL A 38 -0.60 6.66 -0.11
N GLN A 39 0.59 6.94 0.41
CA GLN A 39 0.97 8.24 0.96
C GLN A 39 1.71 9.06 -0.11
N PRO A 40 1.19 10.22 -0.55
CA PRO A 40 1.87 11.08 -1.52
C PRO A 40 3.25 11.51 -1.04
N ILE A 41 4.22 11.61 -1.96
CA ILE A 41 5.59 12.07 -1.66
C ILE A 41 5.57 13.49 -1.07
N SER A 42 4.67 14.35 -1.58
CA SER A 42 4.46 15.72 -1.07
C SER A 42 4.01 15.78 0.39
N ARG A 43 3.53 14.67 0.95
CA ARG A 43 3.13 14.52 2.36
C ARG A 43 4.04 13.56 3.13
N GLY A 44 5.29 13.41 2.68
CA GLY A 44 6.30 12.60 3.38
C GLY A 44 6.29 11.11 3.02
N GLY A 45 5.51 10.70 2.02
CA GLY A 45 5.57 9.34 1.49
C GLY A 45 6.90 9.05 0.79
N ARG A 46 7.32 7.79 0.80
CA ARG A 46 8.52 7.30 0.09
C ARG A 46 8.12 6.49 -1.14
N TYR A 47 8.97 6.48 -2.17
CA TYR A 47 8.73 5.66 -3.36
C TYR A 47 9.27 4.24 -3.16
N THR A 48 8.70 3.52 -2.20
CA THR A 48 9.13 2.16 -1.82
C THR A 48 8.04 1.14 -2.12
N ILE A 49 8.41 -0.14 -2.18
CA ILE A 49 7.46 -1.24 -2.40
C ILE A 49 6.34 -1.26 -1.35
N ASP A 50 6.64 -0.85 -0.11
CA ASP A 50 5.65 -0.72 0.97
C ASP A 50 4.61 0.37 0.76
N ASN A 51 4.91 1.41 -0.04
CA ASN A 51 4.01 2.56 -0.22
C ASN A 51 3.39 2.59 -1.62
N ILE A 52 3.80 1.70 -2.52
CA ILE A 52 3.32 1.65 -3.90
C ILE A 52 2.25 0.59 -4.06
N VAL A 53 1.14 0.96 -4.70
CA VAL A 53 0.05 0.05 -5.05
C VAL A 53 -0.28 0.16 -6.54
N PRO A 54 -0.79 -0.92 -7.15
CA PRO A 54 -1.27 -0.86 -8.52
C PRO A 54 -2.62 -0.14 -8.59
N ALA A 55 -2.69 0.94 -9.36
CA ALA A 55 -3.92 1.71 -9.56
C ALA A 55 -4.20 1.91 -11.05
N CYS A 56 -5.46 1.81 -11.47
CA CYS A 56 -5.82 2.13 -12.86
C CYS A 56 -5.75 3.64 -13.12
N GLY A 57 -5.52 4.04 -14.38
CA GLY A 57 -5.41 5.44 -14.78
C GLY A 57 -6.51 6.38 -14.23
N PRO A 58 -7.81 6.03 -14.31
CA PRO A 58 -8.87 6.85 -13.74
C PRO A 58 -8.79 7.04 -12.22
N CYS A 59 -8.43 5.99 -11.47
CA CYS A 59 -8.27 6.08 -10.02
C CYS A 59 -7.05 6.90 -9.65
N ASN A 60 -5.91 6.63 -10.31
CA ASN A 60 -4.66 7.35 -10.10
C ASN A 60 -4.82 8.85 -10.40
N ALA A 61 -5.41 9.19 -11.55
CA ALA A 61 -5.68 10.58 -11.92
C ALA A 61 -6.68 11.25 -10.97
N SER A 62 -7.70 10.53 -10.51
CA SER A 62 -8.69 11.08 -9.58
C SER A 62 -8.15 11.27 -8.16
N LYS A 63 -7.20 10.44 -7.71
CA LYS A 63 -6.54 10.59 -6.42
C LYS A 63 -5.52 11.71 -6.48
N SER A 64 -4.69 11.75 -7.53
CA SER A 64 -3.63 12.73 -7.70
C SER A 64 -2.78 12.83 -6.41
N ASN A 65 -2.60 14.04 -5.87
CA ASN A 65 -1.86 14.31 -4.65
C ASN A 65 -2.69 14.19 -3.37
N ASP A 66 -3.92 13.67 -3.43
CA ASP A 66 -4.72 13.47 -2.22
C ASP A 66 -4.25 12.23 -1.43
N GLU A 67 -4.46 12.29 -0.13
CA GLU A 67 -4.30 11.13 0.75
C GLU A 67 -5.32 10.05 0.36
N ALA A 68 -4.85 8.80 0.20
CA ALA A 68 -5.67 7.69 -0.28
C ALA A 68 -6.95 7.48 0.55
N THR A 69 -6.85 7.50 1.89
CA THR A 69 -7.99 7.30 2.80
C THR A 69 -9.06 8.38 2.61
N SER A 70 -8.65 9.64 2.64
CA SER A 70 -9.52 10.80 2.50
C SER A 70 -10.16 10.86 1.10
N TRP A 71 -9.42 10.51 0.04
CA TRP A 71 -9.95 10.39 -1.31
C TRP A 71 -10.95 9.23 -1.45
N MET A 72 -10.65 8.04 -0.91
CA MET A 72 -11.55 6.89 -0.95
C MET A 72 -12.89 7.17 -0.27
N ARG A 73 -12.88 7.86 0.89
CA ARG A 73 -14.10 8.31 1.58
C ARG A 73 -14.96 9.20 0.67
N ARG A 74 -14.36 10.17 -0.02
CA ARG A 74 -15.09 11.05 -0.95
C ARG A 74 -15.66 10.30 -2.15
N LYS A 75 -14.96 9.27 -2.65
CA LYS A 75 -15.42 8.41 -3.74
C LYS A 75 -16.37 7.30 -3.31
N LYS A 76 -16.65 7.16 -2.01
CA LYS A 76 -17.45 6.08 -1.42
C LYS A 76 -16.92 4.69 -1.80
N LEU A 77 -15.60 4.57 -1.90
CA LEU A 77 -14.93 3.29 -2.11
C LEU A 77 -14.80 2.53 -0.79
N ALA A 78 -14.55 1.22 -0.89
CA ALA A 78 -14.39 0.34 0.27
C ALA A 78 -13.02 0.55 0.95
N GLU A 79 -12.84 1.70 1.60
CA GLU A 79 -11.60 2.09 2.31
C GLU A 79 -11.05 0.95 3.17
N ARG A 80 -11.92 0.36 4.01
CA ARG A 80 -11.52 -0.72 4.92
C ARG A 80 -10.99 -1.94 4.16
N ALA A 81 -11.63 -2.34 3.07
CA ALA A 81 -11.19 -3.48 2.27
C ALA A 81 -9.83 -3.20 1.61
N SER A 82 -9.65 -2.01 1.03
CA SER A 82 -8.37 -1.60 0.44
C SER A 82 -7.23 -1.55 1.48
N LEU A 83 -7.49 -1.02 2.68
CA LEU A 83 -6.49 -0.97 3.75
C LEU A 83 -6.18 -2.35 4.34
N THR A 84 -7.19 -3.20 4.56
CA THR A 84 -6.97 -4.58 5.00
C THR A 84 -6.11 -5.32 4.00
N ARG A 85 -6.45 -5.23 2.71
CA ARG A 85 -5.67 -5.88 1.65
C ARG A 85 -4.25 -5.36 1.57
N PHE A 86 -4.06 -4.05 1.74
CA PHE A 86 -2.73 -3.46 1.80
C PHE A 86 -1.88 -4.07 2.92
N VAL A 87 -2.44 -4.23 4.13
CA VAL A 87 -1.75 -4.87 5.26
C VAL A 87 -1.45 -6.35 4.99
N GLU A 88 -2.37 -7.09 4.36
CA GLU A 88 -2.18 -8.50 4.00
C GLU A 88 -1.07 -8.72 2.95
N VAL A 89 -0.95 -7.80 1.99
CA VAL A 89 0.00 -7.92 0.88
C VAL A 89 1.42 -7.54 1.30
N ARG A 90 1.58 -6.64 2.27
CA ARG A 90 2.90 -6.18 2.76
C ARG A 90 3.87 -7.27 3.20
N PRO A 91 3.52 -8.27 4.03
CA PRO A 91 4.45 -9.33 4.41
C PRO A 91 4.95 -10.12 3.20
N ALA A 92 4.07 -10.43 2.24
CA ALA A 92 4.45 -11.13 1.00
C ALA A 92 5.39 -10.30 0.10
N LEU A 93 5.35 -8.97 0.20
CA LEU A 93 6.27 -8.07 -0.50
C LEU A 93 7.64 -7.97 0.20
N ALA A 94 7.67 -8.05 1.53
CA ALA A 94 8.90 -8.06 2.32
C ALA A 94 9.70 -9.35 2.06
N GLU A 95 9.05 -10.52 2.11
CA GLU A 95 9.68 -11.81 1.80
C GLU A 95 10.28 -11.87 0.39
N ALA A 96 9.64 -11.21 -0.58
CA ALA A 96 10.11 -11.17 -1.96
C ALA A 96 11.26 -10.17 -2.22
N SER A 97 11.48 -9.22 -1.30
CA SER A 97 12.54 -8.22 -1.45
C SER A 97 13.87 -8.67 -0.82
N GLY A 98 13.88 -9.79 -0.09
CA GLY A 98 15.11 -10.36 0.49
C GLY A 98 15.64 -9.60 1.71
N GLU A 99 14.84 -8.68 2.26
CA GLU A 99 15.10 -8.07 3.55
C GLU A 99 14.47 -8.96 4.63
N ASP A 100 15.31 -9.51 5.51
CA ASP A 100 14.91 -10.31 6.66
C ASP A 100 13.79 -9.59 7.44
N ALA A 101 12.56 -10.08 7.24
CA ALA A 101 11.38 -9.62 7.93
C ALA A 101 11.46 -10.06 9.39
N GLU A 102 12.07 -9.26 10.25
CA GLU A 102 11.80 -9.31 11.69
C GLU A 102 10.33 -8.88 11.87
N PRO A 103 9.42 -9.79 12.27
CA PRO A 103 8.06 -9.41 12.52
C PRO A 103 8.05 -8.59 13.81
N SER A 104 8.07 -7.26 13.69
CA SER A 104 7.68 -6.35 14.78
C SER A 104 6.17 -6.42 14.99
N THR A 105 5.70 -7.63 15.33
CA THR A 105 4.58 -7.80 16.23
C THR A 105 5.01 -7.18 17.55
N SER A 106 4.77 -5.87 17.69
CA SER A 106 4.60 -5.28 19.01
C SER A 106 3.40 -5.98 19.62
N ALA A 107 3.71 -7.07 20.33
CA ALA A 107 2.82 -7.70 21.27
C ALA A 107 2.33 -6.58 22.19
N PHE A 108 1.04 -6.27 22.11
CA PHE A 108 0.33 -5.53 23.14
C PHE A 108 0.29 -6.44 24.38
N SER A 109 1.43 -6.55 25.07
CA SER A 109 1.52 -7.16 26.38
C SER A 109 1.29 -6.07 27.41
N GLY A 110 0.15 -6.16 28.08
CA GLY A 110 0.03 -5.66 29.45
C GLY A 110 -1.00 -4.57 29.66
N LEU A 111 -2.22 -4.98 30.01
CA LEU A 111 -2.97 -4.34 31.09
C LEU A 111 -3.53 -5.47 31.97
N PRO A 112 -3.17 -5.54 33.27
CA PRO A 112 -3.69 -6.56 34.15
C PRO A 112 -5.16 -6.30 34.49
N ALA A 113 -5.93 -7.37 34.58
CA ALA A 113 -7.22 -7.39 35.24
C ALA A 113 -7.06 -6.84 36.66
N THR A 114 -7.81 -5.80 37.00
CA THR A 114 -8.04 -5.42 38.40
C THR A 114 -9.48 -5.73 38.73
N SER A 115 -9.67 -6.89 39.36
CA SER A 115 -10.80 -7.17 40.23
C SER A 115 -10.38 -6.80 41.64
N ASN A 116 -10.99 -5.77 42.23
CA ASN A 116 -11.68 -5.82 43.53
C ASN A 116 -12.40 -4.49 43.78
#